data_AF-A0A6P2D6D3-F1
#
_entry.id   AF-A0A6P2D6D3-F1
#
_cell.length_a   1.000
_cell.length_b   1.000
_cell.length_c   1.000
_cell.angle_alpha   90.00
_cell.angle_beta   90.00
_cell.angle_gamma   90.00
#
_symmetry.space_group_name_H-M   'P 1'
#
loop_
_entity.id
_entity.type
_entity.pdbx_description
1 polymer ?
#
loop_
_entity_poly.entity_id
_entity_poly.type
_entity_poly.pdbx_seq_one_letter_code
_entity_poly.pdbx_strand_id
1 'polypeptide(L)'
;MNERKALLDAIAIHAAEDTPRLVYADWLEEHGEGDLDRATVEFIRASCFRRNHKSGYMPRKAYRWLHENWQRLIPLTLGLHVRRWFFRDRIAQEVTTEVLWYRSGRTLNVGLWMPVKSWGGVFGWHWLDVEFNRGFAQWYEFRDVDVFDQVRDKLKADQPFARAKRIPVRDGYRGW
;
A
#
# COMPACT_ATOMS: atom_id res chain seq x y z
N MET A 1 -6.36 -11.50 -24.32
CA MET A 1 -6.17 -11.82 -22.88
C MET A 1 -4.75 -11.39 -22.52
N ASN A 2 -4.55 -10.54 -21.51
CA ASN A 2 -3.21 -10.08 -21.10
C ASN A 2 -2.60 -11.14 -20.16
N GLU A 3 -1.40 -11.63 -20.46
CA GLU A 3 -0.68 -12.62 -19.65
C GLU A 3 -0.53 -12.19 -18.19
N ARG A 4 -0.22 -10.91 -17.94
CA ARG A 4 -0.16 -10.32 -16.59
C ARG A 4 -1.46 -10.54 -15.82
N LYS A 5 -2.60 -10.36 -16.50
CA LYS A 5 -3.92 -10.56 -15.89
C LYS A 5 -4.17 -12.04 -15.59
N ALA A 6 -3.81 -12.95 -16.49
CA ALA A 6 -3.98 -14.39 -16.27
C ALA A 6 -3.18 -14.87 -15.05
N LEU A 7 -1.95 -14.38 -14.87
CA LEU A 7 -1.12 -14.68 -13.70
C LEU A 7 -1.70 -14.12 -12.39
N LEU A 8 -2.22 -12.88 -12.42
CA LEU A 8 -2.93 -12.29 -11.28
C LEU A 8 -4.21 -13.08 -10.93
N ASP A 9 -4.96 -13.52 -11.92
CA ASP A 9 -6.16 -14.34 -11.72
C ASP A 9 -5.78 -15.71 -11.11
N ALA A 10 -4.67 -16.32 -11.52
CA ALA A 10 -4.15 -17.56 -10.92
C ALA A 10 -3.78 -17.38 -9.43
N ILE A 11 -3.14 -16.26 -9.06
CA ILE A 11 -2.87 -15.92 -7.65
C ILE A 11 -4.18 -15.77 -6.86
N ALA A 12 -5.21 -15.18 -7.45
CA ALA A 12 -6.50 -14.99 -6.78
C ALA A 12 -7.21 -16.33 -6.50
N ILE A 13 -7.19 -17.25 -7.47
CA ILE A 13 -7.78 -18.60 -7.35
C ILE A 13 -7.00 -19.42 -6.32
N HIS A 14 -5.68 -19.40 -6.39
CA HIS A 14 -4.77 -20.17 -5.54
C HIS A 14 -4.16 -19.30 -4.43
N ALA A 15 -5.00 -18.53 -3.74
CA ALA A 15 -4.54 -17.51 -2.79
C ALA A 15 -3.69 -18.06 -1.63
N ALA A 16 -3.83 -19.34 -1.29
CA ALA A 16 -3.09 -20.02 -0.22
C ALA A 16 -1.74 -20.63 -0.68
N GLU A 17 -1.42 -20.57 -1.97
CA GLU A 17 -0.22 -21.16 -2.56
C GLU A 17 0.84 -20.10 -2.88
N ASP A 18 2.11 -20.45 -2.65
CA ASP A 18 3.23 -19.56 -3.00
C ASP A 18 3.60 -19.70 -4.49
N THR A 19 3.31 -20.84 -5.13
CA THR A 19 3.71 -21.15 -6.50
C THR A 19 3.22 -20.11 -7.52
N PRO A 20 1.93 -19.73 -7.58
CA PRO A 20 1.47 -18.73 -8.55
C PRO A 20 2.13 -17.36 -8.36
N ARG A 21 2.50 -17.01 -7.12
CA ARG A 21 3.16 -15.75 -6.80
C ARG A 21 4.61 -15.76 -7.29
N LEU A 22 5.31 -16.87 -7.08
CA LEU A 22 6.68 -17.04 -7.56
C LEU A 22 6.73 -17.03 -9.09
N VAL A 23 5.82 -17.73 -9.78
CA VAL A 23 5.70 -17.67 -11.24
C VAL A 23 5.43 -16.24 -11.73
N TYR A 24 4.54 -15.50 -11.04
CA TYR A 24 4.31 -14.10 -11.37
C TYR A 24 5.54 -13.21 -11.13
N ALA A 25 6.31 -13.47 -10.07
CA ALA A 25 7.55 -12.74 -9.80
C ALA A 25 8.62 -13.01 -10.86
N ASP A 26 8.74 -14.26 -11.34
CA ASP A 26 9.65 -14.60 -12.43
C ASP A 26 9.22 -13.91 -13.73
N TRP A 27 7.91 -13.91 -14.04
CA TRP A 27 7.38 -13.16 -15.18
C TRP A 27 7.63 -11.65 -15.08
N LEU A 28 7.46 -11.05 -13.90
CA LEU A 28 7.74 -9.63 -13.65
C LEU A 28 9.24 -9.29 -13.74
N GLU A 29 10.13 -10.22 -13.42
CA GLU A 29 11.57 -9.99 -13.58
C GLU A 29 11.96 -9.89 -15.06
N GLU A 30 11.27 -10.63 -15.93
CA GLU A 30 11.50 -10.63 -17.37
C GLU A 30 10.73 -9.52 -18.13
N HIS A 31 9.50 -9.22 -17.71
CA HIS A 31 8.56 -8.38 -18.46
C HIS A 31 8.07 -7.13 -17.71
N GLY A 32 8.37 -7.02 -16.41
CA GLY A 32 7.89 -5.93 -15.57
C GLY A 32 8.50 -4.59 -15.94
N GLU A 33 7.75 -3.52 -15.69
CA GLU A 33 8.16 -2.16 -16.02
C GLU A 33 8.19 -1.28 -14.77
N GLY A 34 9.28 -0.53 -14.61
CA GLY A 34 9.42 0.45 -13.54
C GLY A 34 9.72 -0.16 -12.17
N ASP A 35 9.68 0.69 -11.14
CA ASP A 35 10.15 0.31 -9.80
C ASP A 35 9.13 -0.49 -8.99
N LEU A 36 7.83 -0.26 -9.22
CA LEU A 36 6.76 -1.01 -8.54
C LEU A 36 6.83 -2.51 -8.85
N ASP A 37 7.02 -2.86 -10.13
CA ASP A 37 7.11 -4.27 -10.53
C ASP A 37 8.37 -4.92 -9.93
N ARG A 38 9.53 -4.26 -9.97
CA ARG A 38 10.76 -4.75 -9.30
C ARG A 38 10.58 -4.92 -7.79
N ALA A 39 9.98 -3.95 -7.12
CA ALA A 39 9.68 -4.01 -5.70
C ALA A 39 8.71 -5.15 -5.36
N THR A 40 7.73 -5.41 -6.24
CA THR A 40 6.80 -6.54 -6.11
C THR A 40 7.54 -7.87 -6.21
N VAL A 41 8.47 -8.03 -7.17
CA VAL A 41 9.33 -9.23 -7.28
C VAL A 41 10.13 -9.47 -6.01
N GLU A 42 10.87 -8.45 -5.56
CA GLU A 42 11.70 -8.53 -4.36
C GLU A 42 10.87 -8.92 -3.13
N PHE A 43 9.71 -8.30 -2.96
CA PHE A 43 8.85 -8.54 -1.80
C PHE A 43 8.15 -9.91 -1.85
N ILE A 44 7.71 -10.37 -3.02
CA ILE A 44 7.19 -11.73 -3.21
C ILE A 44 8.25 -12.74 -2.79
N ARG A 45 9.49 -12.61 -3.29
CA ARG A 45 10.60 -13.53 -2.99
C ARG A 45 11.01 -13.46 -1.51
N ALA A 46 10.92 -12.29 -0.87
CA ALA A 46 11.16 -12.16 0.56
C ALA A 46 10.04 -12.78 1.42
N SER A 47 8.79 -12.76 0.93
CA SER A 47 7.60 -13.22 1.63
C SER A 47 7.31 -14.71 1.45
N CYS A 48 7.64 -15.27 0.29
CA CYS A 48 7.40 -16.66 -0.08
C CYS A 48 8.68 -17.48 0.16
N PHE A 49 8.82 -18.08 1.34
CA PHE A 49 10.05 -18.83 1.71
C PHE A 49 9.74 -20.23 2.23
N ARG A 50 9.19 -21.11 1.37
CA ARG A 50 8.92 -22.54 1.64
C ARG A 50 8.23 -22.83 2.99
N ARG A 51 7.55 -21.83 3.55
CA ARG A 51 6.90 -21.85 4.86
C ARG A 51 5.56 -21.18 4.68
N ASN A 52 4.61 -21.99 4.26
CA ASN A 52 3.19 -21.70 4.35
C ASN A 52 2.82 -21.72 5.85
N HIS A 53 3.29 -20.73 6.61
CA HIS A 53 3.18 -20.74 8.07
C HIS A 53 1.71 -20.48 8.44
N LYS A 54 1.06 -21.48 9.06
CA LYS A 54 -0.37 -21.45 9.41
C LYS A 54 -0.79 -20.22 10.23
N SER A 55 0.15 -19.59 10.94
CA SER A 55 -0.15 -18.42 11.79
C SER A 55 -0.35 -17.10 11.03
N GLY A 56 -0.06 -17.03 9.73
CA GLY A 56 -0.15 -15.78 8.97
C GLY A 56 0.99 -14.78 9.22
N TYR A 57 2.06 -15.18 9.94
CA TYR A 57 3.29 -14.38 10.04
C TYR A 57 4.09 -14.46 8.73
N MET A 58 4.72 -13.34 8.36
CA MET A 58 5.67 -13.31 7.25
C MET A 58 7.07 -13.75 7.72
N PRO A 59 7.93 -14.22 6.82
CA PRO A 59 9.34 -14.45 7.14
C PRO A 59 10.02 -13.16 7.66
N ARG A 60 11.03 -13.30 8.53
CA ARG A 60 11.80 -12.14 9.05
C ARG A 60 12.38 -11.26 7.92
N LYS A 61 12.79 -11.89 6.81
CA LYS A 61 13.28 -11.18 5.62
C LYS A 61 12.21 -10.25 5.03
N ALA A 62 10.97 -10.70 4.95
CA ALA A 62 9.85 -9.88 4.48
C ALA A 62 9.56 -8.70 5.41
N TYR A 63 9.60 -8.91 6.73
CA TYR A 63 9.42 -7.80 7.68
C TYR A 63 10.51 -6.73 7.55
N ARG A 64 11.77 -7.16 7.37
CA ARG A 64 12.89 -6.24 7.14
C ARG A 64 12.72 -5.50 5.83
N TRP A 65 12.46 -6.23 4.74
CA TRP A 65 12.26 -5.64 3.42
C TRP A 65 11.14 -4.61 3.44
N LEU A 66 9.99 -4.94 4.05
CA LEU A 66 8.84 -4.03 4.15
C LEU A 66 9.20 -2.77 4.95
N HIS A 67 9.95 -2.89 6.04
CA HIS A 67 10.39 -1.72 6.81
C HIS A 67 11.27 -0.77 5.97
N GLU A 68 12.14 -1.32 5.14
CA GLU A 68 13.14 -0.55 4.37
C GLU A 68 12.61 -0.04 3.03
N ASN A 69 11.59 -0.68 2.43
CA ASN A 69 11.24 -0.49 1.01
C ASN A 69 9.75 -0.26 0.74
N TRP A 70 8.88 -0.17 1.74
CA TRP A 70 7.42 -0.16 1.54
C TRP A 70 6.93 0.93 0.58
N GLN A 71 7.62 2.08 0.49
CA GLN A 71 7.22 3.19 -0.38
C GLN A 71 7.15 2.76 -1.84
N ARG A 72 8.00 1.81 -2.23
CA ARG A 72 8.07 1.24 -3.59
C ARG A 72 6.87 0.35 -3.92
N LEU A 73 6.14 -0.13 -2.91
CA LEU A 73 4.92 -0.94 -3.08
C LEU A 73 3.65 -0.12 -3.24
N ILE A 74 3.65 1.17 -2.85
CA ILE A 74 2.47 2.04 -2.95
C ILE A 74 2.79 3.44 -3.55
N PRO A 75 3.54 3.52 -4.66
CA PRO A 75 4.01 4.80 -5.20
C PRO A 75 2.86 5.70 -5.70
N LEU A 76 1.81 5.15 -6.31
CA LEU A 76 0.68 5.95 -6.78
C LEU A 76 -0.14 6.52 -5.62
N THR A 77 -0.27 5.73 -4.55
CA THR A 77 -0.92 6.13 -3.30
C THR A 77 -0.13 7.24 -2.61
N LEU A 78 1.20 7.09 -2.55
CA LEU A 78 2.08 8.13 -2.02
C LEU A 78 2.08 9.41 -2.87
N GLY A 79 1.80 9.29 -4.17
CA GLY A 79 1.60 10.44 -5.05
C GLY A 79 0.43 11.35 -4.66
N LEU A 80 -0.50 10.88 -3.80
CA LEU A 80 -1.56 11.72 -3.23
C LEU A 80 -1.05 12.65 -2.13
N HIS A 81 0.10 12.34 -1.53
CA HIS A 81 0.69 13.15 -0.47
C HIS A 81 1.24 14.47 -1.05
N VAL A 82 0.71 15.59 -0.58
CA VAL A 82 1.23 16.91 -0.92
C VAL A 82 2.34 17.28 0.05
N ARG A 83 3.57 17.36 -0.48
CA ARG A 83 4.73 17.83 0.29
C ARG A 83 4.49 19.26 0.76
N ARG A 84 4.45 19.45 2.07
CA ARG A 84 4.17 20.74 2.70
C ARG A 84 5.46 21.54 2.87
N TRP A 85 5.39 22.83 2.56
CA TRP A 85 6.32 23.84 3.08
C TRP A 85 5.63 24.47 4.30
N PHE A 86 6.22 24.36 5.49
CA PHE A 86 5.73 25.13 6.64
C PHE A 86 6.36 26.53 6.60
N PHE A 87 5.56 27.56 6.34
CA PHE A 87 5.89 28.91 6.79
C PHE A 87 5.57 28.97 8.28
N ARG A 88 6.59 28.87 9.15
CA ARG A 88 6.41 29.15 10.59
C ARG A 88 7.14 30.40 11.06
N ASP A 89 8.06 30.98 10.28
CA ASP A 89 8.67 32.28 10.59
C ASP A 89 9.40 32.90 9.37
N ARG A 90 9.84 34.16 9.48
CA ARG A 90 10.51 34.97 8.43
C ARG A 90 11.87 34.42 7.94
N ILE A 91 12.39 33.40 8.60
CA ILE A 91 13.58 32.63 8.21
C ILE A 91 13.10 31.20 7.97
N ALA A 92 12.76 30.88 6.73
CA ALA A 92 12.31 29.56 6.36
C ALA A 92 13.46 28.56 6.60
N GLN A 93 13.31 27.69 7.60
CA GLN A 93 14.13 26.49 7.74
C GLN A 93 13.30 25.29 7.26
N GLU A 94 13.89 24.51 6.35
CA GLU A 94 13.35 23.25 5.87
C GLU A 94 13.23 22.26 7.03
N VAL A 95 12.02 22.04 7.54
CA VAL A 95 11.71 20.92 8.43
C VAL A 95 11.07 19.85 7.56
N THR A 96 11.81 18.77 7.34
CA THR A 96 11.52 17.63 6.43
C THR A 96 10.02 17.24 6.40
N THR A 97 9.27 17.17 5.28
CA THR A 97 9.36 16.61 3.90
C THR A 97 9.00 15.14 3.70
N GLU A 98 8.90 14.33 4.77
CA GLU A 98 8.58 12.91 4.65
C GLU A 98 7.19 12.54 5.17
N VAL A 99 6.57 11.57 4.50
CA VAL A 99 5.30 10.95 4.85
C VAL A 99 5.40 10.39 6.28
N LEU A 100 4.43 10.70 7.15
CA LEU A 100 4.39 10.10 8.49
C LEU A 100 4.08 8.62 8.37
N TRP A 101 4.86 7.75 9.02
CA TRP A 101 4.58 6.32 8.98
C TRP A 101 5.13 5.58 10.19
N TYR A 102 4.53 4.42 10.47
CA TYR A 102 5.11 3.39 11.32
C TYR A 102 4.64 2.01 10.88
N ARG A 103 5.29 0.96 11.38
CA ARG A 103 4.92 -0.43 11.08
C ARG A 103 4.70 -1.20 12.36
N SER A 104 3.59 -1.94 12.42
CA SER A 104 3.32 -2.94 13.45
C SER A 104 3.18 -4.31 12.79
N GLY A 105 4.23 -5.13 12.91
CA GLY A 105 4.26 -6.44 12.25
C GLY A 105 4.10 -6.32 10.73
N ARG A 106 2.98 -6.80 10.20
CA ARG A 106 2.69 -6.79 8.75
C ARG A 106 1.82 -5.62 8.31
N THR A 107 1.39 -4.78 9.26
CA THR A 107 0.58 -3.60 8.98
C THR A 107 1.48 -2.39 8.94
N LEU A 108 1.38 -1.65 7.84
CA LEU A 108 1.97 -0.34 7.64
C LEU A 108 0.89 0.70 7.90
N ASN A 109 1.16 1.68 8.75
CA ASN A 109 0.31 2.84 8.97
C ASN A 109 0.98 4.05 8.34
N VAL A 110 0.26 4.74 7.45
CA VAL A 110 0.76 5.83 6.62
C VAL A 110 -0.14 7.04 6.78
N GLY A 111 0.44 8.19 7.15
CA GLY A 111 -0.23 9.48 7.21
C GLY A 111 -0.04 10.24 5.91
N LEU A 112 -1.13 10.54 5.22
CA LEU A 112 -1.15 11.31 3.98
C LEU A 112 -1.72 12.71 4.26
N TRP A 113 -0.89 13.74 4.11
CA TRP A 113 -1.35 15.12 3.96
C TRP A 113 -1.89 15.34 2.54
N MET A 114 -3.21 15.50 2.39
CA MET A 114 -3.87 15.64 1.08
C MET A 114 -5.20 16.42 1.21
N PRO A 115 -5.77 16.93 0.11
CA PRO A 115 -7.08 17.59 0.18
C PRO A 115 -8.20 16.58 0.38
N VAL A 116 -9.22 16.97 1.17
CA VAL A 116 -10.41 16.15 1.42
C VAL A 116 -11.15 15.77 0.13
N LYS A 117 -11.07 16.62 -0.91
CA LYS A 117 -11.70 16.39 -2.22
C LYS A 117 -10.66 16.37 -3.32
N SER A 118 -10.90 15.56 -4.35
CA SER A 118 -9.97 15.35 -5.48
C SER A 118 -9.74 16.60 -6.33
N TRP A 119 -10.68 17.54 -6.36
CA TRP A 119 -10.56 18.82 -7.07
C TRP A 119 -10.00 19.95 -6.19
N GLY A 120 -9.46 19.63 -5.02
CA GLY A 120 -8.91 20.59 -4.06
C GLY A 120 -9.85 20.91 -2.88
N GLY A 121 -9.35 21.67 -1.91
CA GLY A 121 -10.12 22.04 -0.72
C GLY A 121 -9.25 22.12 0.54
N VAL A 122 -9.88 21.90 1.69
CA VAL A 122 -9.19 21.84 2.99
C VAL A 122 -8.25 20.63 2.99
N PHE A 123 -6.99 20.87 3.38
CA PHE A 123 -6.00 19.82 3.56
C PHE A 123 -6.06 19.28 4.98
N GLY A 124 -5.92 17.97 5.10
CA GLY A 124 -5.91 17.27 6.37
C GLY A 124 -4.89 16.14 6.38
N TRP A 125 -4.57 15.65 7.58
CA TRP A 125 -3.88 14.39 7.76
C TRP A 125 -4.91 13.26 7.71
N HIS A 126 -4.66 12.30 6.81
CA HIS A 126 -5.51 11.13 6.68
C HIS A 126 -4.67 9.86 6.82
N TRP A 127 -5.14 8.93 7.64
CA TRP A 127 -4.39 7.72 7.98
C TRP A 127 -4.89 6.52 7.17
N LEU A 128 -3.93 5.84 6.53
CA LEU A 128 -4.11 4.60 5.79
C LEU A 128 -3.38 3.47 6.51
N ASP A 129 -4.12 2.44 6.90
CA ASP A 129 -3.54 1.17 7.33
C ASP A 129 -3.49 0.22 6.14
N VAL A 130 -2.33 -0.37 5.82
CA VAL A 130 -2.14 -1.38 4.77
C VAL A 130 -1.50 -2.63 5.36
N GLU A 131 -2.21 -3.75 5.28
CA GLU A 131 -1.75 -5.04 5.76
C GLU A 131 -1.19 -5.87 4.61
N PHE A 132 0.11 -6.17 4.67
CA PHE A 132 0.79 -6.98 3.68
C PHE A 132 0.88 -8.45 4.08
N ASN A 133 0.80 -9.33 3.10
CA ASN A 133 1.04 -10.75 3.29
C ASN A 133 1.35 -11.42 1.95
N ARG A 134 2.36 -12.29 1.93
CA ARG A 134 2.75 -13.08 0.74
C ARG A 134 2.90 -12.21 -0.53
N GLY A 135 3.65 -11.13 -0.41
CA GLY A 135 4.03 -10.28 -1.55
C GLY A 135 3.02 -9.18 -1.92
N PHE A 136 1.84 -9.12 -1.30
CA PHE A 136 0.82 -8.12 -1.66
C PHE A 136 0.11 -7.55 -0.44
N ALA A 137 -0.50 -6.38 -0.57
CA ALA A 137 -1.50 -5.91 0.39
C ALA A 137 -2.76 -6.80 0.30
N GLN A 138 -3.18 -7.36 1.43
CA GLN A 138 -4.43 -8.11 1.55
C GLN A 138 -5.57 -7.20 1.97
N TRP A 139 -5.29 -6.35 2.95
CA TRP A 139 -6.29 -5.52 3.58
C TRP A 139 -5.81 -4.09 3.69
N TYR A 140 -6.73 -3.14 3.62
CA TYR A 140 -6.46 -1.77 4.00
C TYR A 140 -7.65 -1.17 4.76
N GLU A 141 -7.39 -0.15 5.55
CA GLU A 141 -8.41 0.60 6.26
C GLU A 141 -8.14 2.09 6.14
N PHE A 142 -9.20 2.85 5.93
CA PHE A 142 -9.17 4.30 5.86
C PHE A 142 -10.28 4.84 6.74
N ARG A 143 -9.96 5.84 7.56
CA ARG A 143 -10.92 6.38 8.55
C ARG A 143 -11.85 7.43 7.98
N ASP A 144 -11.44 8.08 6.91
CA ASP A 144 -12.14 9.20 6.31
C ASP A 144 -12.85 8.80 5.01
N VAL A 145 -14.16 9.04 4.96
CA VAL A 145 -15.03 8.70 3.84
C VAL A 145 -14.73 9.55 2.62
N ASP A 146 -14.39 10.83 2.83
CA ASP A 146 -14.36 11.82 1.75
C ASP A 146 -13.13 11.63 0.82
N VAL A 147 -12.06 11.00 1.32
CA VAL A 147 -10.86 10.65 0.55
C VAL A 147 -10.75 9.15 0.21
N PHE A 148 -11.69 8.33 0.69
CA PHE A 148 -11.64 6.86 0.54
C PHE A 148 -11.51 6.43 -0.92
N ASP A 149 -12.32 6.99 -1.82
CA ASP A 149 -12.31 6.61 -3.23
C ASP A 149 -11.00 7.02 -3.93
N GLN A 150 -10.47 8.19 -3.58
CA GLN A 150 -9.20 8.69 -4.13
C GLN A 150 -8.05 7.75 -3.77
N VAL A 151 -8.00 7.30 -2.51
CA VAL A 151 -6.96 6.39 -2.02
C VAL A 151 -7.19 4.98 -2.53
N ARG A 152 -8.43 4.48 -2.51
CA ARG A 152 -8.80 3.15 -3.00
C ARG A 152 -8.30 2.92 -4.41
N ASP A 153 -8.58 3.83 -5.34
CA ASP A 153 -8.28 3.61 -6.76
C ASP A 153 -6.77 3.58 -7.00
N LYS A 154 -6.01 4.45 -6.31
CA LYS A 154 -4.53 4.45 -6.36
C LYS A 154 -3.94 3.21 -5.71
N LEU A 155 -4.42 2.85 -4.53
CA LEU A 155 -3.96 1.66 -3.81
C LEU A 155 -4.29 0.38 -4.57
N LYS A 156 -5.43 0.32 -5.27
CA LYS A 156 -5.79 -0.85 -6.09
C LYS A 156 -4.89 -0.99 -7.31
N ALA A 157 -4.44 0.12 -7.88
CA ALA A 157 -3.46 0.12 -8.97
C ALA A 157 -2.07 -0.32 -8.48
N ASP A 158 -1.65 0.15 -7.30
CA ASP A 158 -0.40 -0.26 -6.66
C ASP A 158 -0.44 -1.74 -6.21
N GLN A 159 -1.58 -2.17 -5.65
CA GLN A 159 -1.77 -3.44 -4.95
C GLN A 159 -3.09 -4.12 -5.37
N PRO A 160 -3.07 -4.95 -6.43
CA PRO A 160 -4.29 -5.46 -7.08
C PRO A 160 -5.15 -6.38 -6.19
N PHE A 161 -4.57 -6.98 -5.14
CA PHE A 161 -5.31 -7.85 -4.21
C PHE A 161 -5.82 -7.11 -2.96
N ALA A 162 -5.52 -5.82 -2.79
CA ALA A 162 -5.95 -5.06 -1.64
C ALA A 162 -7.49 -4.98 -1.55
N ARG A 163 -8.02 -5.19 -0.34
CA ARG A 163 -9.45 -5.12 -0.01
C ARG A 163 -9.66 -4.22 1.19
N ALA A 164 -10.72 -3.42 1.19
CA ALA A 164 -11.07 -2.62 2.36
C ALA A 164 -11.51 -3.55 3.51
N LYS A 165 -10.95 -3.40 4.72
CA LYS A 165 -11.46 -4.06 5.94
C LYS A 165 -12.86 -3.57 6.28
N ARG A 166 -13.07 -2.27 6.08
CA ARG A 166 -14.30 -1.56 6.32
C ARG A 166 -14.45 -0.47 5.27
N ILE A 167 -15.63 -0.38 4.68
CA ILE A 167 -16.00 0.80 3.90
C ILE A 167 -16.39 1.86 4.92
N PRO A 168 -15.68 3.00 4.99
CA PRO A 168 -16.08 4.07 5.87
C PRO A 168 -17.45 4.55 5.39
N VAL A 169 -18.44 4.51 6.29
CA VAL A 169 -19.77 5.06 6.04
C VAL A 169 -19.74 6.47 6.58
N ARG A 170 -20.27 7.43 5.82
CA ARG A 170 -20.52 8.77 6.35
C ARG A 170 -21.47 8.58 7.51
N ASP A 171 -20.97 8.70 8.74
CA ASP A 171 -21.84 8.74 9.92
C ASP A 171 -22.78 9.92 9.66
N GLY A 172 -24.00 9.61 9.23
CA GLY A 172 -25.05 10.60 9.11
C GLY A 172 -25.26 11.13 10.51
N TYR A 173 -24.77 12.35 10.78
CA TYR A 173 -24.98 13.09 12.02
C TYR A 173 -25.00 12.20 13.27
N ARG A 174 -23.82 11.84 13.81
CA ARG A 174 -23.71 11.77 15.27
C ARG A 174 -23.57 13.20 15.76
N GLY A 175 -24.72 13.87 15.86
CA GLY A 175 -24.82 15.13 16.60
C GLY A 175 -24.25 14.91 17.99
N TRP A 176 -23.28 15.74 18.34
CA TRP A 176 -22.96 16.08 19.71
C TRP A 176 -23.69 17.38 20.03
#